data_AF-A0A0U3MQG3-F1
#
_entry.id   AF-A0A0U3MQG3-F1
#
_cell.length_a   1.000
_cell.length_b   1.000
_cell.length_c   1.000
_cell.angle_alpha   90.00
_cell.angle_beta   90.00
_cell.angle_gamma   90.00
#
_symmetry.space_group_name_H-M   'P 1'
#
loop_
_entity.id
_entity.type
_entity.pdbx_description
1 polymer ?
#
loop_
_entity_poly.entity_id
_entity_poly.type
_entity_poly.pdbx_seq_one_letter_code
_entity_poly.pdbx_strand_id
1 'polypeptide(L)' 'MPHHIRAARTAQHLAVRALTAHGLAHPLTLALLAAASTAAARAWDRGHPVHAIHPAQKGRRAR' A
#
# COMPACT_ATOMS: atom_id res chain seq x y z
N MET A 1 -13.09 -1.19 1.67
CA MET A 1 -11.72 -1.76 1.66
C MET A 1 -11.09 -2.05 0.29
N PRO A 2 -11.78 -2.20 -0.87
CA PRO A 2 -11.09 -2.50 -2.14
C PRO A 2 -10.51 -1.29 -2.90
N HIS A 3 -10.89 -0.05 -2.55
CA HIS A 3 -10.48 1.15 -3.29
C HIS A 3 -9.02 1.54 -3.07
N HIS A 4 -8.45 1.30 -1.88
CA HIS A 4 -7.06 1.66 -1.59
C HIS A 4 -6.03 0.75 -2.27
N ILE A 5 -6.32 -0.55 -2.35
CA ILE A 5 -5.45 -1.51 -3.06
C ILE A 5 -5.42 -1.20 -4.56
N ARG A 6 -6.58 -0.85 -5.14
CA ARG A 6 -6.65 -0.44 -6.55
C ARG A 6 -5.87 0.85 -6.80
N ALA A 7 -6.01 1.85 -5.92
CA ALA A 7 -5.26 3.09 -6.01
C ALA A 7 -3.73 2.86 -5.94
N ALA A 8 -3.27 1.99 -5.03
CA ALA A 8 -1.86 1.64 -4.92
C ALA A 8 -1.33 0.95 -6.19
N ARG A 9 -2.08 0.00 -6.77
CA ARG A 9 -1.71 -0.66 -8.03
C ARG A 9 -1.63 0.32 -9.21
N THR A 10 -2.60 1.24 -9.32
CA THR A 10 -2.57 2.26 -10.38
C THR A 10 -1.36 3.17 -10.24
N ALA A 11 -1.03 3.62 -9.02
CA ALA A 11 0.16 4.43 -8.78
C ALA A 11 1.45 3.68 -9.15
N GLN A 12 1.55 2.39 -8.82
CA GLN A 12 2.70 1.55 -9.20
C GLN A 12 2.83 1.42 -10.73
N HIS A 13 1.74 1.17 -11.46
CA HIS A 13 1.78 1.09 -12.93
C HIS A 13 2.23 2.41 -13.58
N LEU A 14 1.77 3.55 -13.06
CA LEU A 14 2.19 4.85 -13.58
C LEU A 14 3.68 5.12 -13.29
N ALA A 15 4.16 4.76 -12.09
CA ALA A 15 5.57 4.88 -11.74
C ALA A 15 6.46 4.03 -12.66
N VAL A 16 6.08 2.78 -12.94
CA VAL A 16 6.83 1.90 -13.86
C VAL A 16 6.84 2.47 -15.28
N ARG A 17 5.71 2.98 -15.79
CA ARG A 17 5.66 3.60 -17.12
C ARG A 17 6.55 4.84 -17.21
N ALA A 18 6.51 5.71 -16.22
CA ALA A 18 7.37 6.90 -16.17
C ALA A 18 8.85 6.52 -16.09
N LEU A 19 9.18 5.49 -15.30
CA LEU A 19 10.53 4.95 -15.20
C LEU A 19 11.03 4.43 -16.55
N THR A 20 10.21 3.68 -17.29
CA THR A 20 10.59 3.17 -18.61
C THR A 20 10.72 4.27 -19.67
N ALA A 21 9.94 5.35 -19.56
CA ALA A 21 9.92 6.42 -20.55
C ALA A 21 11.00 7.49 -20.32
N HIS A 22 11.31 7.81 -19.05
CA HIS A 22 12.15 8.95 -18.69
C HIS A 22 13.36 8.61 -17.81
N GLY A 23 13.43 7.39 -17.26
CA GLY A 23 14.48 6.97 -16.33
C GLY A 23 14.32 7.53 -14.90
N LEU A 24 15.23 7.14 -14.01
CA LEU A 24 15.21 7.47 -12.58
C LEU A 24 15.58 8.92 -12.27
N ALA A 25 16.30 9.60 -13.17
CA ALA A 25 16.71 10.99 -12.96
C ALA A 25 15.58 12.00 -13.21
N HIS A 26 14.48 11.57 -13.83
CA HIS A 26 13.40 12.47 -14.21
C HIS A 26 12.49 12.79 -13.01
N PRO A 27 12.21 14.08 -12.73
CA PRO A 27 11.47 14.49 -11.53
C PRO A 27 10.04 13.92 -11.47
N LEU A 28 9.40 13.73 -12.63
CA LEU A 28 8.08 13.10 -12.72
C LEU A 28 8.09 11.63 -12.28
N THR A 29 9.15 10.88 -12.59
CA THR A 29 9.31 9.49 -12.15
C THR A 29 9.43 9.43 -10.63
N LEU A 30 10.23 10.31 -10.04
CA LEU A 30 10.43 10.39 -8.60
C LEU A 30 9.13 10.76 -7.86
N ALA A 31 8.37 11.73 -8.38
CA ALA A 31 7.08 12.13 -7.81
C ALA A 31 6.05 10.99 -7.83
N LEU A 32 5.97 10.24 -8.94
CA LEU A 32 5.07 9.08 -9.05
C LEU A 32 5.49 7.93 -8.13
N LEU A 33 6.79 7.70 -7.98
CA LEU A 33 7.32 6.68 -7.08
C LEU A 33 6.98 7.02 -5.61
N ALA A 34 7.16 8.28 -5.21
CA ALA A 34 6.79 8.74 -3.86
C ALA A 34 5.28 8.58 -3.59
N ALA A 35 4.43 8.88 -4.57
CA ALA A 35 2.99 8.67 -4.48
C ALA A 35 2.62 7.18 -4.35
N ALA A 36 3.28 6.31 -5.11
CA ALA A 36 3.09 4.86 -5.05
C ALA A 36 3.50 4.29 -3.68
N SER A 37 4.66 4.69 -3.15
CA SER A 37 5.14 4.30 -1.82
C SER A 37 4.19 4.76 -0.72
N THR A 38 3.67 5.99 -0.81
CA THR A 38 2.69 6.52 0.16
C THR A 38 1.38 5.75 0.13
N ALA A 39 0.87 5.43 -1.07
CA ALA A 39 -0.36 4.66 -1.23
C ALA A 39 -0.19 3.22 -0.69
N ALA A 40 0.97 2.62 -0.91
CA ALA A 40 1.33 1.32 -0.35
C ALA A 40 1.38 1.38 1.19
N ALA A 41 2.09 2.35 1.78
CA ALA A 41 2.16 2.52 3.23
C ALA A 41 0.77 2.66 3.86
N ARG A 42 -0.10 3.51 3.29
CA ARG A 42 -1.49 3.67 3.75
C ARG A 42 -2.32 2.38 3.65
N ALA A 43 -2.05 1.54 2.64
CA ALA A 43 -2.70 0.25 2.50
C ALA A 43 -2.21 -0.75 3.55
N TRP A 44 -0.90 -0.74 3.87
CA TRP A 44 -0.31 -1.53 4.95
C TRP A 44 -0.80 -1.09 6.33
N ASP A 45 -0.81 0.22 6.62
CA ASP A 45 -1.26 0.80 7.89
C ASP A 45 -2.74 0.47 8.18
N ARG A 46 -3.58 0.40 7.14
CA ARG A 46 -4.98 0.00 7.29
C ARG A 46 -5.20 -1.52 7.25
N GLY A 47 -4.20 -2.28 6.83
CA GLY A 47 -4.33 -3.70 6.47
C GLY A 47 -3.91 -4.69 7.54
N HIS A 48 -3.12 -4.30 8.55
CA HIS A 48 -2.74 -5.22 9.63
C HIS A 48 -2.88 -4.61 11.03
N PRO A 49 -4.10 -4.48 11.55
CA PRO A 49 -4.27 -4.52 13.00
C PRO A 49 -3.73 -5.88 13.48
N VAL A 50 -2.84 -5.89 14.47
CA VAL A 50 -2.25 -7.10 15.09
C VAL A 50 -3.33 -8.14 15.45
N HIS A 51 -4.57 -7.69 15.72
CA HIS A 51 -5.76 -8.51 15.97
C HIS A 51 -6.22 -9.39 14.79
N ALA A 52 -5.77 -9.12 13.56
CA ALA A 52 -6.07 -9.92 12.37
C ALA A 52 -5.07 -11.07 12.18
N ILE A 53 -3.83 -10.92 12.65
CA ILE A 53 -2.79 -11.96 12.61
C ILE A 53 -2.85 -12.83 13.86
N HIS A 54 -3.13 -12.21 15.02
CA HIS A 54 -3.48 -12.91 16.24
C HIS A 54 -4.97 -12.68 16.52
N PRO A 55 -5.85 -13.65 16.23
CA PRO A 55 -7.18 -13.59 16.81
C PRO A 55 -7.00 -13.54 18.32
N ALA A 56 -7.36 -12.41 18.94
CA ALA A 56 -7.37 -12.31 20.39
C ALA A 56 -8.22 -13.48 20.88
N GLN A 57 -7.58 -14.44 21.56
CA GLN A 57 -8.23 -15.62 22.09
C GLN A 57 -9.36 -15.12 22.97
N LYS A 58 -10.59 -15.14 22.44
CA LYS A 58 -11.78 -14.76 23.19
C LYS A 58 -11.76 -15.64 24.42
N GLY A 59 -11.50 -15.01 25.57
CA GLY A 59 -11.46 -15.68 26.85
C GLY A 59 -12.69 -16.55 26.93
N ARG A 60 -12.45 -17.86 26.94
CA ARG A 60 -13.45 -18.88 27.26
C ARG A 60 -13.86 -18.60 28.71
N ARG A 61 -14.78 -17.65 28.87
CA ARG A 61 -15.42 -17.37 30.14
C ARG A 61 -16.30 -18.58 30.39
N ALA A 62 -15.84 -19.36 31.36
CA ALA A 62 -16.57 -20.43 31.98
C ALA A 62 -18.00 -19.98 32.31
N ARG A 63 -18.97 -20.75 31.86
CA ARG A 63 -20.11 -21.18 32.67
C ARG A 63 -20.40 -22.62 32.33
#